data_AF-A0A7R9J388-F1
#
_entry.id   AF-A0A7R9J388-F1
#
_cell.length_a   1.000
_cell.length_b   1.000
_cell.length_c   1.000
_cell.angle_alpha   90.00
_cell.angle_beta   90.00
_cell.angle_gamma   90.00
#
_symmetry.space_group_name_H-M   'P 1'
#
loop_
_entity.id
_entity.type
_entity.pdbx_description
1 polymer ?
#
loop_
_entity_poly.entity_id
_entity_poly.type
_entity_poly.pdbx_seq_one_letter_code
_entity_poly.pdbx_strand_id
1 'polypeptide(L)'
;MSVRLFNLSCAIALKVTKLHLINNLCNFFRLFKVYRKIHRLSGVLTYFCTRNWDFSDDNVQKLWKNLGPEDKKLFDFDISSLDWNQYIYNYVRGCRVHLLKDDLSTVPEAKIRWQ
;
A
#
# COMPACT_ATOMS: atom_id res chain seq x y z
N MET A 1 -14.30 43.47 35.40
CA MET A 1 -13.42 42.29 35.24
C MET A 1 -14.00 41.34 34.17
N SER A 2 -14.01 41.73 32.89
CA SER A 2 -14.66 40.89 31.83
C SER A 2 -13.97 41.03 30.45
N VAL A 3 -13.44 42.21 30.12
CA VAL A 3 -12.80 42.47 28.81
C VAL A 3 -11.54 41.63 28.55
N ARG A 4 -10.80 41.24 29.60
CA ARG A 4 -9.60 40.39 29.44
C ARG A 4 -9.91 38.94 29.07
N LEU A 5 -11.06 38.40 29.52
CA LEU A 5 -11.47 37.02 29.22
C LEU A 5 -11.98 36.89 27.78
N PHE A 6 -12.68 37.92 27.28
CA PHE A 6 -13.17 37.96 25.89
C PHE A 6 -12.03 38.07 24.86
N ASN A 7 -10.99 38.86 25.16
CA ASN A 7 -9.81 38.94 24.30
C ASN A 7 -9.01 37.63 24.27
N LEU A 8 -8.97 36.90 25.40
CA LEU A 8 -8.25 35.63 25.48
C LEU A 8 -8.97 34.51 24.71
N SER A 9 -10.30 34.40 24.80
CA SER A 9 -11.08 33.40 24.06
C SER A 9 -11.03 33.65 22.54
N CYS A 10 -11.10 34.91 22.11
CA CYS A 10 -10.99 35.29 20.70
C CYS A 10 -9.57 35.01 20.14
N ALA A 11 -8.52 35.30 20.91
CA ALA A 11 -7.14 34.99 20.54
C ALA A 11 -6.85 33.48 20.47
N ILE A 12 -7.47 32.68 21.33
CA ILE A 12 -7.40 31.21 21.28
C ILE A 12 -8.13 30.69 20.03
N ALA A 13 -9.33 31.19 19.73
CA ALA A 13 -10.10 30.80 18.55
C ALA A 13 -9.37 31.14 17.23
N LEU A 14 -8.73 32.31 17.14
CA LEU A 14 -7.88 32.70 16.01
C LEU A 14 -6.64 31.81 15.87
N LYS A 15 -6.01 31.41 16.98
CA LYS A 15 -4.88 30.48 16.96
C LYS A 15 -5.29 29.07 16.54
N VAL A 16 -6.43 28.57 17.02
CA VAL A 16 -6.93 27.22 16.71
C VAL A 16 -7.36 27.12 15.24
N THR A 17 -8.08 28.11 14.72
CA THR A 17 -8.47 28.16 13.30
C THR A 17 -7.26 28.28 12.38
N LYS A 18 -6.28 29.13 12.73
CA LYS A 18 -5.02 29.25 11.98
C LYS A 18 -4.21 27.95 11.99
N LEU A 19 -4.13 27.26 13.13
CA LEU A 19 -3.44 25.96 13.25
C LEU A 19 -4.15 24.88 12.41
N HIS A 20 -5.48 24.86 12.43
CA HIS A 20 -6.28 23.93 11.62
C HIS A 20 -6.12 24.20 10.12
N LEU A 21 -6.09 25.47 9.71
CA LEU A 21 -5.83 25.89 8.33
C LEU A 21 -4.42 25.48 7.89
N ILE A 22 -3.39 25.74 8.72
CA ILE A 22 -2.00 25.36 8.45
C ILE A 22 -1.85 23.85 8.35
N ASN A 23 -2.47 23.07 9.25
CA ASN A 23 -2.44 21.61 9.19
C ASN A 23 -3.11 21.08 7.92
N ASN A 24 -4.26 21.64 7.52
CA ASN A 24 -4.92 21.28 6.27
C ASN A 24 -4.08 21.65 5.05
N LEU A 25 -3.43 22.83 5.05
CA LEU A 25 -2.52 23.25 3.98
C LEU A 25 -1.29 22.33 3.91
N CYS A 26 -0.66 22.02 5.04
CA CYS A 26 0.50 21.13 5.12
C CYS A 26 0.16 19.72 4.64
N ASN A 27 -1.02 19.20 5.01
CA ASN A 27 -1.51 17.91 4.51
C ASN A 27 -1.75 17.96 2.99
N PHE A 28 -2.34 19.04 2.47
CA PHE A 28 -2.54 19.25 1.04
C PHE A 28 -1.20 19.24 0.28
N PHE A 29 -0.20 20.00 0.75
CA PHE A 29 1.13 20.01 0.14
C PHE A 29 1.83 18.65 0.20
N ARG A 30 1.64 17.88 1.28
CA ARG A 30 2.21 16.53 1.40
C ARG A 30 1.56 15.56 0.43
N LEU A 31 0.23 15.57 0.32
CA LEU A 31 -0.51 14.75 -0.66
C LEU A 31 -0.14 15.12 -2.09
N PHE A 32 0.00 16.42 -2.39
CA PHE A 32 0.40 16.89 -3.72
C PHE A 32 1.79 16.36 -4.13
N LYS A 33 2.75 16.32 -3.20
CA LYS A 33 4.08 15.73 -3.45
C LYS A 33 3.99 14.23 -3.77
N VAL A 34 3.14 13.50 -3.06
CA VAL A 34 2.92 12.06 -3.31
C VAL A 34 2.25 11.85 -4.66
N TYR A 35 1.18 12.60 -4.94
CA TYR A 35 0.47 12.54 -6.22
C TYR A 35 1.40 12.82 -7.41
N ARG A 36 2.29 13.82 -7.30
CA ARG A 36 3.28 14.11 -8.35
C ARG A 36 4.22 12.93 -8.61
N LYS A 37 4.62 12.19 -7.57
CA LYS A 37 5.43 10.98 -7.72
C LYS A 37 4.63 9.85 -8.39
N ILE A 38 3.39 9.63 -7.95
CA ILE A 38 2.50 8.62 -8.53
C ILE A 38 2.25 8.92 -10.00
N HIS A 39 1.93 10.16 -10.36
CA HIS A 39 1.69 10.56 -11.75
C HIS A 39 2.91 10.31 -12.64
N ARG A 40 4.12 10.64 -12.15
CA ARG A 40 5.36 10.35 -12.88
C ARG A 40 5.58 8.85 -13.07
N LEU A 41 5.38 8.06 -12.02
CA LEU A 41 5.51 6.59 -12.09
C LEU A 41 4.48 5.98 -13.03
N SER A 42 3.24 6.45 -12.97
CA SER A 42 2.17 6.04 -13.88
C SER A 42 2.59 6.24 -15.32
N GLY A 43 3.14 7.40 -15.69
CA GLY A 43 3.60 7.66 -17.06
C GLY A 43 4.66 6.66 -17.56
N VAL A 44 5.57 6.23 -16.68
CA VAL A 44 6.59 5.21 -17.02
C VAL A 44 5.98 3.81 -17.10
N LEU A 45 5.09 3.48 -16.18
CA LEU A 45 4.45 2.16 -16.09
C LEU A 45 3.40 1.95 -17.17
N THR A 46 2.80 3.01 -17.73
CA THR A 46 1.77 2.92 -18.77
C THR A 46 2.21 2.01 -19.91
N TYR A 47 3.46 2.10 -20.38
CA TYR A 47 3.94 1.25 -21.47
C TYR A 47 3.87 -0.25 -21.14
N PHE A 48 4.22 -0.60 -19.91
CA PHE A 48 4.25 -1.99 -19.46
C PHE A 48 2.86 -2.52 -19.11
N CYS A 49 2.02 -1.68 -18.50
CA CYS A 49 0.72 -2.10 -17.99
C CYS A 49 -0.41 -2.08 -19.04
N THR A 50 -0.32 -1.28 -20.11
CA THR A 50 -1.41 -1.16 -21.10
C THR A 50 -1.26 -2.07 -22.32
N ARG A 51 -0.10 -2.71 -22.46
CA ARG A 51 0.17 -3.64 -23.56
C ARG A 51 -0.10 -5.06 -23.11
N ASN A 52 -0.62 -5.86 -24.03
CA ASN A 52 -0.69 -7.30 -23.84
C ASN A 52 0.71 -7.87 -24.08
N TRP A 53 1.18 -8.64 -23.12
CA TRP A 53 2.45 -9.34 -23.20
C TRP A 53 2.16 -10.83 -23.19
N ASP A 54 2.51 -11.50 -24.28
CA ASP A 54 2.44 -12.95 -24.36
C ASP A 54 3.77 -13.52 -23.85
N PHE A 55 3.77 -13.98 -22.61
CA PHE A 55 4.91 -14.68 -22.02
C PHE A 55 4.75 -16.18 -22.25
N SER A 56 5.64 -16.79 -23.04
CA SER A 56 5.76 -18.25 -23.15
C SER A 56 6.70 -18.77 -22.08
N ASP A 57 6.26 -19.79 -21.35
CA ASP A 57 7.05 -20.53 -20.37
C ASP A 57 7.39 -21.95 -20.84
N ASP A 58 7.33 -22.22 -22.15
CA ASP A 58 7.46 -23.57 -22.74
C ASP A 58 8.73 -24.30 -22.29
N ASN A 59 9.84 -23.57 -22.17
CA ASN A 59 11.11 -24.15 -21.74
C ASN A 59 11.11 -24.52 -20.26
N VAL A 60 10.46 -23.72 -19.41
CA VAL A 60 10.31 -24.00 -17.96
C VAL A 60 9.44 -25.24 -17.78
N GLN A 61 8.33 -25.32 -18.52
CA GLN A 61 7.44 -26.47 -18.51
C GLN A 61 8.12 -27.76 -18.98
N LYS A 62 8.93 -27.69 -20.06
CA LYS A 62 9.72 -28.82 -20.54
C LYS A 62 10.75 -29.26 -19.51
N LEU A 63 11.46 -28.32 -18.89
CA LEU A 63 12.43 -28.61 -17.83
C LEU A 63 11.75 -29.29 -16.63
N TRP A 64 10.61 -28.76 -16.18
CA TRP A 64 9.82 -29.37 -15.11
C TRP A 64 9.41 -30.80 -15.45
N LYS A 65 8.94 -31.06 -16.66
CA LYS A 65 8.56 -32.42 -17.08
C LYS A 65 9.74 -33.40 -17.09
N ASN A 66 10.93 -32.93 -17.43
CA ASN A 66 12.14 -33.75 -17.50
C ASN A 66 12.78 -34.04 -16.14
N LEU A 67 12.46 -33.27 -15.09
CA LEU A 67 13.00 -33.47 -13.75
C LEU A 67 12.46 -34.74 -13.09
N GLY A 68 13.35 -35.45 -12.39
CA GLY A 68 12.98 -36.60 -11.57
C GLY A 68 12.15 -36.19 -10.35
N PRO A 69 11.42 -37.13 -9.74
CA PRO A 69 10.56 -36.84 -8.59
C PRO A 69 11.33 -36.32 -7.37
N GLU A 70 12.58 -36.75 -7.16
CA GLU A 70 13.42 -36.28 -6.05
C GLU A 70 13.89 -34.84 -6.29
N ASP A 71 14.30 -34.48 -7.52
CA ASP A 71 14.72 -33.12 -7.86
C ASP A 71 13.54 -32.13 -7.78
N LYS A 72 12.33 -32.57 -8.15
CA LYS A 72 11.10 -31.77 -8.02
C LYS A 72 10.76 -31.44 -6.57
N LYS A 73 10.99 -32.39 -5.65
CA LYS A 73 10.79 -32.13 -4.21
C LYS A 73 11.85 -31.20 -3.65
N LEU A 74 13.09 -31.33 -4.13
CA LEU A 74 14.20 -30.49 -3.66
C LEU A 74 14.09 -29.05 -4.17
N PHE A 75 13.60 -28.88 -5.40
CA PHE A 75 13.44 -27.60 -6.07
C PHE A 75 12.04 -27.47 -6.66
N ASP A 76 11.05 -27.21 -5.81
CA ASP A 76 9.70 -26.94 -6.28
C ASP A 76 9.58 -25.51 -6.81
N PHE A 77 9.48 -25.38 -8.13
CA PHE A 77 9.24 -24.11 -8.82
C PHE A 77 7.97 -24.16 -9.68
N ASP A 78 7.09 -25.14 -9.44
CA ASP A 78 5.82 -25.22 -10.14
C ASP A 78 4.80 -24.25 -9.55
N ILE A 79 4.69 -23.10 -10.19
CA ILE A 79 3.76 -22.03 -9.79
C ILE A 79 2.30 -22.50 -9.85
N SER A 80 1.97 -23.52 -10.64
CA SER A 80 0.59 -24.02 -10.75
C SER A 80 0.10 -24.73 -9.48
N SER A 81 1.04 -25.25 -8.67
CA SER A 81 0.74 -25.93 -7.41
C SER A 81 0.45 -24.97 -6.25
N LEU A 82 0.75 -23.69 -6.42
CA LEU A 82 0.68 -22.67 -5.38
C LEU A 82 -0.76 -22.27 -5.05
N ASP A 83 -1.13 -22.33 -3.76
CA ASP A 83 -2.39 -21.75 -3.29
C ASP A 83 -2.31 -20.21 -3.31
N TRP A 84 -2.87 -19.62 -4.36
CA TRP A 84 -2.92 -18.19 -4.57
C TRP A 84 -3.65 -17.44 -3.45
N ASN A 85 -4.70 -18.02 -2.86
CA ASN A 85 -5.44 -17.35 -1.80
C ASN A 85 -4.58 -17.23 -0.55
N GLN A 86 -3.92 -18.32 -0.16
CA GLN A 86 -3.03 -18.34 0.99
C GLN A 86 -1.80 -17.46 0.76
N TYR A 87 -1.24 -17.47 -0.45
CA TYR A 87 -0.10 -16.65 -0.82
C TYR A 87 -0.43 -15.16 -0.72
N ILE A 88 -1.52 -14.71 -1.35
CA ILE A 88 -1.93 -13.30 -1.31
C ILE A 88 -2.31 -12.89 0.12
N TYR A 89 -2.97 -13.76 0.88
CA TYR A 89 -3.29 -13.50 2.29
C TYR A 89 -2.02 -13.22 3.11
N ASN A 90 -1.01 -14.08 2.99
CA ASN A 90 0.25 -13.92 3.69
C ASN A 90 1.04 -12.70 3.18
N TYR A 91 1.05 -12.47 1.87
CA TYR A 91 1.71 -11.34 1.24
C TYR A 91 1.16 -10.00 1.76
N VAL A 92 -0.17 -9.82 1.75
CA VAL A 92 -0.80 -8.58 2.23
C VAL A 92 -0.52 -8.34 3.71
N ARG A 93 -0.55 -9.40 4.54
CA ARG A 93 -0.18 -9.29 5.96
C ARG A 93 1.29 -8.92 6.15
N GLY A 94 2.19 -9.54 5.39
CA GLY A 94 3.62 -9.21 5.41
C GLY A 94 3.86 -7.75 5.02
N CYS A 95 3.20 -7.26 3.96
CA CYS A 95 3.24 -5.86 3.56
C CYS A 95 2.76 -4.94 4.69
N ARG A 96 1.65 -5.27 5.36
CA ARG A 96 1.13 -4.47 6.48
C ARG A 96 2.14 -4.35 7.62
N VAL A 97 2.68 -5.47 8.10
CA VAL A 97 3.58 -5.49 9.25
C VAL A 97 4.95 -4.90 8.90
N HIS A 98 5.51 -5.23 7.73
CA HIS A 98 6.89 -4.88 7.42
C HIS A 98 7.07 -3.60 6.63
N LEU A 99 6.19 -3.30 5.66
CA LEU A 99 6.27 -2.07 4.85
C LEU A 99 5.52 -0.92 5.53
N LEU A 100 4.28 -1.18 5.95
CA LEU A 100 3.43 -0.14 6.56
C LEU A 100 3.68 0.04 8.06
N LYS A 101 4.38 -0.90 8.69
CA LYS A 101 4.64 -0.90 10.14
C LYS A 101 3.33 -0.82 10.96
N ASP A 102 2.27 -1.42 10.44
CA ASP A 102 0.96 -1.48 11.09
C ASP A 102 0.71 -2.91 11.60
N ASP A 103 0.25 -3.01 12.85
CA ASP A 103 0.07 -4.29 13.51
C ASP A 103 -1.19 -5.01 12.98
N LEU A 104 -1.26 -6.32 13.20
CA LEU A 104 -2.41 -7.13 12.80
C LEU A 104 -3.60 -6.96 13.77
N SER A 105 -3.35 -6.47 14.99
CA SER A 105 -4.40 -6.18 15.98
C SER A 105 -5.38 -5.08 15.53
N THR A 106 -4.97 -4.20 14.63
CA THR A 106 -5.79 -3.09 14.11
C THR A 106 -6.73 -3.51 12.96
N VAL A 107 -6.61 -4.75 12.48
CA VAL A 107 -7.44 -5.26 11.36
C VAL A 107 -8.94 -5.31 11.68
N PRO A 108 -9.40 -5.77 12.87
CA PRO A 108 -10.82 -5.76 13.20
C PRO A 108 -11.43 -4.35 13.19
N GLU A 109 -10.72 -3.37 13.74
CA GLU A 109 -11.16 -1.96 13.75
C GLU A 109 -11.22 -1.39 12.32
N ALA A 110 -10.22 -1.72 11.49
CA ALA A 110 -10.21 -1.31 10.09
C ALA A 110 -11.40 -1.90 9.32
N LYS A 111 -11.79 -3.16 9.59
CA LYS A 111 -12.96 -3.78 8.95
C LYS A 111 -14.25 -3.05 9.29
N ILE A 112 -14.45 -2.66 10.55
CA ILE A 112 -15.64 -1.92 11.00
C ILE A 112 -15.72 -0.54 10.34
N ARG A 113 -14.56 0.12 10.14
CA ARG A 113 -14.50 1.47 9.56
C ARG A 113 -14.82 1.51 8.06
N TRP A 114 -14.57 0.42 7.34
CA TRP A 114 -14.72 0.32 5.89
C TRP A 114 -15.89 -0.59 5.45
N GLN A 115 -16.67 -1.09 6.41
CA GLN A 115 -17.99 -1.69 6.21
C GLN A 115 -19.07 -0.63 6.45
#